data_AF-A0A5C4JFD7-F1
#
_entry.id   AF-A0A5C4JFD7-F1
#
_cell.length_a   1.000
_cell.length_b   1.000
_cell.length_c   1.000
_cell.angle_alpha   90.00
_cell.angle_beta   90.00
_cell.angle_gamma   90.00
#
_symmetry.space_group_name_H-M   'P 1'
#
loop_
_entity.id
_entity.type
_entity.pdbx_description
1 polymer ?
#
loop_
_entity_poly.entity_id
_entity_poly.type
_entity_poly.pdbx_seq_one_letter_code
_entity_poly.pdbx_strand_id
1 'polypeptide(L)' 'MNSTASGAWQPDTAAYLAELRAEFPTFGIIADPGRPLWMAVKGNEIFIRASDGIVLRQRLLEIANR' A
#
# COMPACT_ATOMS: atom_id res chain seq x y z
N MET A 1 28.41 -1.22 -7.53
CA MET A 1 28.56 -0.17 -6.50
C MET A 1 27.92 1.11 -7.02
N ASN A 2 26.72 1.48 -6.56
CA ASN A 2 26.48 2.81 -5.99
C ASN A 2 25.11 2.87 -5.31
N SER A 3 25.13 3.25 -4.03
CA SER A 3 23.97 3.39 -3.16
C SER A 3 23.50 4.84 -3.24
N THR A 4 22.31 5.09 -3.76
CA THR A 4 21.58 6.35 -3.55
C THR A 4 20.28 6.05 -2.84
N ALA A 5 20.34 6.00 -1.51
CA ALA A 5 19.14 6.08 -0.69
C ALA A 5 18.60 7.51 -0.74
N SER A 6 17.42 7.73 -1.32
CA SER A 6 16.51 8.86 -1.06
C SER A 6 15.18 8.66 -1.80
N GLY A 7 14.20 8.04 -1.15
CA GLY A 7 12.78 8.43 -1.16
C GLY A 7 12.00 8.64 -2.48
N ALA A 8 12.48 8.22 -3.65
CA ALA A 8 11.69 8.29 -4.87
C ALA A 8 10.65 7.16 -4.83
N TRP A 9 9.42 7.50 -4.43
CA TRP A 9 8.27 6.70 -4.82
C TRP A 9 8.42 6.41 -6.30
N GLN A 10 8.55 5.14 -6.69
CA GLN A 10 8.49 4.80 -8.11
C GLN A 10 7.15 5.37 -8.61
N PRO A 11 7.12 6.08 -9.75
CA PRO A 11 5.90 6.70 -10.26
C PRO A 11 4.75 5.68 -10.36
N ASP A 12 5.10 4.42 -10.65
CA ASP A 12 4.22 3.26 -10.62
C ASP A 12 3.62 2.99 -9.21
N THR A 13 4.44 3.00 -8.15
CA THR A 13 3.99 2.82 -6.76
C THR A 13 3.05 3.94 -6.30
N ALA A 14 3.33 5.20 -6.67
CA ALA A 14 2.52 6.35 -6.28
C ALA A 14 1.17 6.36 -6.99
N ALA A 15 1.17 6.09 -8.30
CA ALA A 15 -0.05 5.93 -9.08
C ALA A 15 -0.90 4.79 -8.51
N TYR A 16 -0.28 3.64 -8.27
CA TYR A 16 -0.97 2.46 -7.75
C TYR A 16 -1.55 2.69 -6.35
N LEU A 17 -0.84 3.40 -5.47
CA LEU A 17 -1.39 3.79 -4.17
C LEU A 17 -2.61 4.70 -4.30
N ALA A 18 -2.57 5.67 -5.21
CA ALA A 18 -3.69 6.58 -5.45
C ALA A 18 -4.92 5.82 -5.95
N GLU A 19 -4.74 4.86 -6.86
CA GLU A 19 -5.79 3.96 -7.32
C GLU A 19 -6.39 3.16 -6.18
N LEU A 20 -5.55 2.53 -5.35
CA LEU A 20 -6.03 1.74 -4.21
C LEU A 20 -6.79 2.59 -3.18
N ARG A 21 -6.35 3.82 -2.91
CA ARG A 21 -7.06 4.74 -2.01
C ARG A 21 -8.41 5.19 -2.61
N ALA A 22 -8.50 5.31 -3.93
CA ALA A 22 -9.76 5.60 -4.62
C ALA A 22 -10.72 4.41 -4.61
N GLU A 23 -10.20 3.18 -4.78
CA GLU A 23 -10.99 1.94 -4.68
C GLU A 23 -11.47 1.66 -3.25
N PHE A 24 -10.65 1.99 -2.24
CA PHE A 24 -10.89 1.65 -0.84
C PHE A 24 -10.83 2.88 0.07
N PRO A 25 -11.76 3.84 -0.04
CA PRO A 25 -11.71 5.10 0.71
C PRO A 25 -11.87 4.91 2.24
N THR A 26 -12.39 3.77 2.69
CA THR A 26 -12.52 3.43 4.11
C THR A 26 -11.17 3.06 4.76
N PHE A 27 -10.15 2.74 3.97
CA PHE A 27 -8.86 2.29 4.44
C PHE A 27 -7.76 3.30 4.10
N GLY A 28 -6.97 3.69 5.09
CA GLY A 28 -5.73 4.43 4.89
C GLY A 28 -4.64 3.51 4.39
N ILE A 29 -4.25 3.61 3.12
CA ILE A 29 -3.22 2.75 2.53
C ILE A 29 -1.87 3.48 2.54
N ILE A 30 -0.84 2.79 3.01
CA ILE A 30 0.54 3.28 3.15
C ILE A 30 1.46 2.29 2.43
N ALA A 31 2.32 2.80 1.56
CA ALA A 31 3.40 2.03 0.97
C ALA A 31 4.73 2.64 1.42
N ASP A 32 5.65 1.79 1.86
CA ASP A 32 7.03 2.21 2.10
C ASP A 32 7.85 1.89 0.83
N PRO A 33 8.52 2.86 0.20
CA PRO A 33 9.39 2.58 -0.95
C PRO A 33 10.78 2.09 -0.54
N GLY A 34 11.18 2.29 0.72
CA GLY A 34 12.47 1.84 1.26
C GLY A 34 12.47 0.37 1.71
N ARG A 35 11.29 -0.22 1.85
CA ARG A 35 11.06 -1.61 2.29
C ARG A 35 9.93 -2.20 1.45
N PRO A 36 9.97 -3.48 1.05
CA PRO A 36 8.84 -4.13 0.41
C PRO A 36 7.72 -4.35 1.44
N LEU A 37 7.02 -3.28 1.82
CA LEU A 37 6.00 -3.25 2.84
C LEU A 37 4.87 -2.29 2.46
N TRP A 38 3.69 -2.85 2.41
CA TRP A 38 2.42 -2.20 2.16
C TRP A 38 1.49 -2.45 3.33
N MET A 39 0.78 -1.42 3.77
CA MET A 39 -0.05 -1.47 4.97
C MET A 39 -1.39 -0.80 4.68
N ALA A 40 -2.48 -1.45 5.07
CA ALA A 40 -3.79 -0.85 5.13
C ALA A 40 -4.16 -0.62 6.59
N VAL A 41 -4.61 0.59 6.89
CA VAL A 41 -4.99 1.06 8.22
C VAL A 41 -6.48 1.36 8.19
N LYS A 42 -7.23 0.93 9.21
CA LYS A 42 -8.66 1.24 9.33
C LYS A 42 -8.86 1.98 10.65
N GLY A 43 -9.15 3.28 10.58
CA GLY A 43 -9.17 4.12 11.78
C GLY A 43 -7.78 4.22 12.41
N ASN A 44 -7.64 3.79 13.67
CA ASN A 44 -6.40 3.91 14.45
C ASN A 44 -5.57 2.61 14.52
N GLU A 45 -6.01 1.54 13.85
CA GLU A 45 -5.37 0.23 13.92
C GLU A 45 -4.86 -0.23 12.54
N ILE A 46 -3.65 -0.83 12.54
CA ILE A 46 -3.10 -1.51 11.37
C ILE A 46 -3.98 -2.72 11.10
N PHE A 47 -4.66 -2.72 9.96
CA PHE A 47 -5.61 -3.74 9.60
C PHE A 47 -4.94 -4.87 8.81
N ILE A 48 -4.13 -4.52 7.81
CA ILE A 48 -3.44 -5.51 6.95
C ILE A 48 -2.01 -5.03 6.69
N ARG A 49 -1.07 -5.97 6.73
CA ARG A 49 0.30 -5.79 6.26
C ARG A 49 0.57 -6.79 5.14
N ALA A 50 1.16 -6.32 4.06
CA ALA A 50 1.56 -7.13 2.92
C ALA A 50 2.97 -6.72 2.49
N SER A 51 3.70 -7.63 1.86
CA SER A 51 5.01 -7.29 1.28
C SER A 51 4.88 -6.58 -0.07
N ASP A 52 3.69 -6.58 -0.65
CA ASP A 52 3.41 -6.10 -2.01
C ASP A 52 2.01 -5.47 -2.12
N GLY A 53 1.86 -4.50 -3.02
CA GLY A 53 0.60 -3.79 -3.24
C GLY A 53 -0.49 -4.67 -3.85
N ILE A 54 -0.14 -5.62 -4.72
CA ILE A 54 -1.08 -6.57 -5.33
C ILE A 54 -1.66 -7.48 -4.24
N VAL A 55 -0.81 -7.99 -3.35
CA VAL A 55 -1.23 -8.83 -2.22
C VAL A 55 -2.12 -8.02 -1.27
N LEU A 56 -1.79 -6.76 -0.99
CA LEU A 56 -2.64 -5.90 -0.18
C LEU A 56 -4.02 -5.71 -0.82
N ARG A 57 -4.06 -5.45 -2.14
CA ARG A 57 -5.31 -5.28 -2.89
C ARG A 57 -6.20 -6.52 -2.82
N GLN A 58 -5.64 -7.70 -3.04
CA GLN A 58 -6.39 -8.94 -2.96
C GLN A 58 -7.01 -9.12 -1.57
N ARG A 59 -6.24 -8.86 -0.51
CA ARG A 59 -6.75 -8.92 0.87
C ARG A 59 -7.85 -7.89 1.14
N LEU A 60 -7.71 -6.68 0.61
CA LEU A 60 -8.75 -5.64 0.73
C LEU A 60 -10.02 -6.04 -0.01
N LEU A 61 -9.91 -6.62 -1.22
CA LEU A 61 -11.04 -7.15 -1.99
C LEU A 61 -11.76 -8.28 -1.26
N GLU A 62 -11.04 -9.23 -0.68
CA GLU A 62 -11.63 -10.32 0.11
C GLU A 62 -12.47 -9.81 1.29
N ILE A 63 -12.09 -8.67 1.86
CA ILE A 63 -12.75 -8.09 3.03
C ILE A 63 -13.88 -7.14 2.62
N ALA A 64 -13.72 -6.39 1.53
CA ALA A 64 -14.75 -5.50 1.02
C ALA A 64 -15.93 -6.26 0.38
N ASN A 65 -15.69 -7.46 -0.14
CA ASN A 65 -16.72 -8.31 -0.74
C ASN A 65 -17.48 -9.17 0.28
N ARG A 66 -17.23 -8.99 1.58
CA ARG A 66 -17.83 -9.77 2.68
C ARG A 66 -18.73 -8.91 3.54
#